data_AF-A0A942DU96-F1
#
_entry.id   AF-A0A942DU96-F1
#
_cell.length_a   1.000
_cell.length_b   1.000
_cell.length_c   1.000
_cell.angle_alpha   90.00
_cell.angle_beta   90.00
_cell.angle_gamma   90.00
#
_symmetry.space_group_name_H-M   'P 1'
#
loop_
_entity.id
_entity.type
_entity.pdbx_description
1 polymer ?
#
loop_
_entity_poly.entity_id
_entity_poly.type
_entity_poly.pdbx_seq_one_letter_code
_entity_poly.pdbx_strand_id
1 'polypeptide(L)'
;MHSMFISFLIVINLSYSLFAAERLIPCNHEYREDECSRSKYDGFCEGTLIKTPSGYTPIEALHIGDYLLNPHDQPKRIEGIAFRWVPRYWRVRINNEDIGFGVHQSFYTPSSDWRTIAESKDISTANGSIKQLYDAELIEESTCLYVLTVEDHIFCVTTRDLVVHNAETLVVGALGIVLEHFAIAPAVISAVQTTLSLSLISYRALQEYCAQQDAQNKDFNEWELCQKTRSAERSYFEKRKQELENLRDQCVIIKNGLLAIGTYNGGINFTSMFFEQQTFTQAAKPANLLLMNEMQLSEHEYEKLRTARDMYLNMVEQEIDNLHLTIALHLNDVIENVKKAEIYYGEMAKIPNKSVDVWNRMRHGTIPAHIAIQHYEQELYAYYSLQKAKQSVEELTVVLNFYRREFYRPYLTQILPIEQLLDKVPSFIKKHEEWIAKENQRITSNIAITEGYYARNNANVAHIWPQFKEAFEKQYEEKRKIQLFDLQKRQDTLKPKYKEAKKSNDNKNEEPKNPRNNDKYENMYEVFARAPIGKRLKEVVKDAGRRYKDSKMYRAIKDVEEFGIKQDDWLYLDKMHKDHIEVFTKSGKDLRTILNMDGTQNLNKIVQTRGTRDILEWIR
;
A
#
# COMPACT_ATOMS: atom_id res chain seq x y z
N MET A 1 -37.09 13.82 -28.15
CA MET A 1 -37.39 12.55 -27.45
C MET A 1 -36.22 11.55 -27.38
N HIS A 2 -35.18 11.64 -28.22
CA HIS A 2 -34.00 10.75 -28.12
C HIS A 2 -32.94 11.15 -27.06
N SER A 3 -32.97 12.39 -26.55
CA SER A 3 -32.03 12.86 -25.51
C SER A 3 -32.41 12.39 -24.08
N MET A 4 -33.68 12.04 -23.83
CA MET A 4 -34.12 11.49 -22.53
C MET A 4 -33.88 9.98 -22.37
N PHE A 5 -33.68 9.24 -23.47
CA PHE A 5 -33.45 7.79 -23.42
C PHE A 5 -32.01 7.42 -23.02
N ILE A 6 -31.04 8.29 -23.33
CA ILE A 6 -29.63 8.07 -22.96
C ILE A 6 -29.41 8.32 -21.45
N SER A 7 -30.09 9.33 -20.88
CA SER A 7 -30.07 9.57 -19.44
C SER A 7 -30.77 8.47 -18.63
N PHE A 8 -31.74 7.77 -19.21
CA PHE A 8 -32.45 6.66 -18.55
C PHE A 8 -31.62 5.35 -18.56
N LEU A 9 -30.84 5.10 -19.61
CA LEU A 9 -29.91 3.95 -19.68
C LEU A 9 -28.68 4.11 -18.76
N ILE A 10 -28.26 5.34 -18.47
CA ILE A 10 -27.13 5.63 -17.56
C ILE A 10 -27.53 5.45 -16.08
N VAL A 11 -28.79 5.76 -15.71
CA VAL A 11 -29.31 5.52 -14.36
C VAL A 11 -29.55 4.02 -14.09
N ILE A 12 -29.88 3.24 -15.12
CA ILE A 12 -30.07 1.78 -14.98
C ILE A 12 -28.74 1.06 -14.69
N ASN A 13 -27.60 1.53 -15.21
CA ASN A 13 -26.29 0.94 -14.86
C ASN A 13 -25.90 1.18 -13.38
N LEU A 14 -26.19 2.35 -12.81
CA LEU A 14 -25.99 2.62 -11.38
C LEU A 14 -26.95 1.83 -10.48
N SER A 15 -28.15 1.51 -10.98
CA SER A 15 -29.16 0.72 -10.26
C SER A 15 -28.83 -0.78 -10.27
N TYR A 16 -28.25 -1.29 -11.37
CA TYR A 16 -27.79 -2.68 -11.47
C TYR A 16 -26.56 -2.97 -10.60
N SER A 17 -25.67 -2.00 -10.40
CA SER A 17 -24.54 -2.11 -9.46
C SER A 17 -24.98 -2.28 -8.00
N LEU A 18 -26.16 -1.77 -7.64
CA LEU A 18 -26.76 -1.91 -6.31
C LEU A 18 -27.62 -3.17 -6.18
N PHE A 19 -28.30 -3.61 -7.25
CA PHE A 19 -29.15 -4.81 -7.24
C PHE A 19 -28.40 -6.14 -7.42
N ALA A 20 -27.22 -6.16 -8.04
CA ALA A 20 -26.44 -7.39 -8.22
C ALA A 20 -25.84 -7.93 -6.91
N ALA A 21 -25.79 -7.12 -5.84
CA ALA A 21 -25.43 -7.56 -4.50
C ALA A 21 -26.52 -8.44 -3.83
N GLU A 22 -27.74 -8.49 -4.36
CA GLU A 22 -28.89 -9.17 -3.73
C GLU A 22 -29.11 -10.63 -4.16
N ARG A 23 -28.37 -11.18 -5.14
CA ARG A 23 -28.55 -12.59 -5.56
C ARG A 23 -27.36 -13.46 -5.21
N LEU A 24 -27.20 -13.71 -3.92
CA LEU A 24 -26.51 -14.90 -3.42
C LEU A 24 -27.48 -16.08 -3.49
N ILE A 25 -27.17 -17.08 -4.32
CA ILE A 25 -27.87 -18.37 -4.33
C ILE A 25 -27.58 -19.10 -3.00
N PRO A 26 -28.58 -19.71 -2.34
CA PRO A 26 -28.41 -20.29 -1.00
C PRO A 26 -27.64 -21.61 -1.08
N CYS A 27 -26.42 -21.64 -0.55
CA CYS A 27 -25.79 -22.90 -0.14
C CYS A 27 -26.28 -23.25 1.27
N ASN A 28 -27.28 -24.13 1.32
CA ASN A 28 -27.70 -24.81 2.54
C ASN A 28 -26.55 -25.69 3.06
N HIS A 29 -25.92 -25.29 4.16
CA HIS A 29 -25.43 -26.23 5.16
C HIS A 29 -25.27 -25.54 6.51
N GLU A 30 -26.02 -26.01 7.50
CA GLU A 30 -25.92 -25.61 8.91
C GLU A 30 -24.50 -25.85 9.43
N TYR A 31 -23.75 -24.79 9.73
CA TYR A 31 -22.57 -24.87 10.59
C TYR A 31 -22.44 -23.60 11.46
N ARG A 32 -21.90 -23.85 12.65
CA ARG A 32 -22.00 -23.05 13.89
C ARG A 32 -21.30 -21.69 13.87
N GLU A 33 -21.85 -20.82 14.72
CA GLU A 33 -21.42 -19.47 15.11
C GLU A 33 -19.90 -19.23 15.14
N ASP A 34 -19.40 -18.43 14.18
CA ASP A 34 -18.20 -17.57 14.27
C ASP A 34 -18.14 -16.63 13.04
N GLU A 35 -19.28 -16.03 12.67
CA GLU A 35 -19.43 -15.18 11.47
C GLU A 35 -19.40 -13.68 11.80
N CYS A 36 -18.21 -13.16 12.12
CA CYS A 36 -17.93 -11.73 11.99
C CYS A 36 -16.64 -11.57 11.18
N SER A 37 -16.79 -11.14 9.92
CA SER A 37 -15.76 -10.82 8.91
C SER A 37 -14.84 -11.97 8.47
N ARG A 38 -15.22 -12.72 7.42
CA ARG A 38 -14.25 -13.43 6.57
C ARG A 38 -14.12 -12.65 5.25
N SER A 39 -13.17 -11.73 5.18
CA SER A 39 -12.55 -11.40 3.90
C SER A 39 -11.80 -12.67 3.45
N LYS A 40 -12.20 -13.29 2.33
CA LYS A 40 -11.48 -14.47 1.82
C LYS A 40 -10.14 -13.99 1.28
N TYR A 41 -9.03 -14.24 1.98
CA TYR A 41 -7.69 -13.96 1.48
C TYR A 41 -7.31 -14.90 0.30
N ASP A 42 -7.93 -14.71 -0.84
CA ASP A 42 -7.57 -15.30 -2.13
C ASP A 42 -6.75 -14.31 -2.99
N GLY A 43 -6.12 -14.81 -4.04
CA GLY A 43 -5.18 -14.09 -4.90
C GLY A 43 -3.75 -14.61 -4.84
N PHE A 44 -2.90 -14.06 -5.71
CA PHE A 44 -1.53 -14.53 -5.94
C PHE A 44 -0.51 -13.40 -5.81
N CYS A 45 0.69 -13.71 -5.33
CA CYS A 45 1.81 -12.76 -5.23
C CYS A 45 2.34 -12.35 -6.62
N GLU A 46 3.05 -11.22 -6.68
CA GLU A 46 3.85 -10.80 -7.83
C GLU A 46 4.77 -11.94 -8.32
N GLY A 47 4.96 -12.01 -9.64
CA GLY A 47 5.75 -13.04 -10.31
C GLY A 47 4.98 -14.33 -10.61
N THR A 48 3.76 -14.49 -10.09
CA THR A 48 2.93 -15.67 -10.41
C THR A 48 2.58 -15.67 -11.89
N LEU A 49 2.97 -16.74 -12.59
CA LEU A 49 2.70 -16.88 -14.02
C LEU A 49 1.26 -17.30 -14.29
N ILE A 50 0.58 -16.59 -15.18
CA ILE A 50 -0.79 -16.86 -15.62
C ILE A 50 -0.77 -17.32 -17.07
N LYS A 51 -1.54 -18.35 -17.39
CA LYS A 51 -1.67 -18.87 -18.76
C LYS A 51 -2.48 -17.89 -19.62
N THR A 52 -1.91 -17.42 -20.72
CA THR A 52 -2.51 -16.51 -21.70
C THR A 52 -2.45 -17.10 -23.11
N PRO A 53 -3.20 -16.57 -24.09
CA PRO A 53 -3.11 -17.05 -25.48
C PRO A 53 -1.71 -16.96 -26.09
N SER A 54 -0.84 -16.10 -25.57
CA SER A 54 0.55 -15.91 -26.02
C SER A 54 1.59 -16.69 -25.20
N GLY A 55 1.17 -17.50 -24.23
CA GLY A 55 2.05 -18.30 -23.37
C GLY A 55 1.80 -18.05 -21.89
N TYR A 56 2.85 -17.69 -21.14
CA TYR A 56 2.74 -17.37 -19.71
C TYR A 56 3.15 -15.94 -19.47
N THR A 57 2.32 -15.20 -18.74
CA THR A 57 2.55 -13.79 -18.41
C THR A 57 2.53 -13.63 -16.89
N PRO A 58 3.52 -12.96 -16.27
CA PRO A 58 3.46 -12.63 -14.85
C PRO A 58 2.20 -11.84 -14.52
N ILE A 59 1.57 -12.13 -13.39
CA ILE A 59 0.27 -11.57 -13.02
C ILE A 59 0.29 -10.03 -12.95
N GLU A 60 1.41 -9.44 -12.54
CA GLU A 60 1.62 -8.00 -12.47
C GLU A 60 1.70 -7.30 -13.83
N ALA A 61 1.91 -8.05 -14.91
CA ALA A 61 1.97 -7.53 -16.27
C ALA A 61 0.61 -7.57 -17.00
N LEU A 62 -0.42 -8.13 -16.37
CA LEU A 62 -1.77 -8.23 -16.92
C LEU A 62 -2.58 -6.95 -16.71
N HIS A 63 -3.46 -6.64 -17.65
CA HIS A 63 -4.34 -5.49 -17.63
C HIS A 63 -5.81 -5.90 -17.82
N ILE A 64 -6.73 -5.06 -17.38
CA ILE A 64 -8.16 -5.21 -17.68
C ILE A 64 -8.33 -5.21 -19.20
N GLY A 65 -9.08 -6.20 -19.70
CA GLY A 65 -9.29 -6.44 -21.12
C GLY A 65 -8.31 -7.41 -21.78
N ASP A 66 -7.21 -7.77 -21.12
CA ASP A 66 -6.35 -8.87 -21.57
C ASP A 66 -7.09 -10.22 -21.45
N TYR A 67 -6.59 -11.25 -22.12
CA TYR A 67 -7.19 -12.58 -22.10
C TYR A 67 -6.29 -13.59 -21.39
N LEU A 68 -6.88 -14.44 -20.56
CA LEU A 68 -6.27 -15.61 -19.95
C LEU A 68 -6.93 -16.90 -20.46
N LEU A 69 -6.32 -18.05 -20.21
CA LEU A 69 -6.84 -19.35 -20.61
C LEU A 69 -7.41 -20.12 -19.42
N ASN A 70 -8.58 -20.72 -19.62
CA ASN A 70 -9.16 -21.68 -18.67
C ASN A 70 -8.53 -23.09 -18.84
N PRO A 71 -8.92 -24.07 -18.01
CA PRO A 71 -8.41 -25.45 -18.10
C PRO A 71 -8.72 -26.16 -19.42
N HIS A 72 -9.64 -25.61 -20.23
CA HIS A 72 -10.02 -26.11 -21.54
C HIS A 72 -9.40 -25.28 -22.69
N ASP A 73 -8.38 -24.47 -22.38
CA ASP A 73 -7.70 -23.55 -23.31
C ASP A 73 -8.64 -22.57 -24.02
N GLN A 74 -9.78 -22.24 -23.41
CA GLN A 74 -10.69 -21.21 -23.90
C GLN A 74 -10.26 -19.84 -23.35
N PRO A 75 -10.16 -18.82 -24.22
CA PRO A 75 -9.80 -17.47 -23.81
C PRO A 75 -10.94 -16.83 -23.01
N LYS A 76 -10.59 -16.22 -21.87
CA LYS A 76 -11.48 -15.43 -21.04
C LYS A 76 -10.90 -14.05 -20.84
N ARG A 77 -11.76 -13.05 -20.98
CA ARG A 77 -11.37 -11.65 -20.80
C ARG A 77 -11.27 -11.32 -19.32
N ILE A 78 -10.20 -10.63 -18.93
CA ILE A 78 -10.05 -10.07 -17.59
C ILE A 78 -11.00 -8.88 -17.47
N GLU A 79 -11.98 -9.00 -16.58
CA GLU A 79 -12.99 -7.98 -16.32
C GLU A 79 -12.55 -7.00 -15.23
N GLY A 80 -11.74 -7.46 -14.30
CA GLY A 80 -11.25 -6.66 -13.17
C GLY A 80 -9.92 -7.18 -12.64
N ILE A 81 -9.13 -6.28 -12.08
CA ILE A 81 -7.90 -6.60 -11.35
C ILE A 81 -7.97 -5.90 -10.01
N ALA A 82 -7.82 -6.66 -8.94
CA ALA A 82 -7.76 -6.17 -7.58
C ALA A 82 -6.40 -6.38 -6.95
N PHE A 83 -6.08 -5.50 -6.02
CA PHE A 83 -4.95 -5.65 -5.12
C PHE A 83 -5.46 -5.87 -3.71
N ARG A 84 -4.92 -6.87 -3.02
CA ARG A 84 -5.30 -7.22 -1.65
C ARG A 84 -4.07 -7.32 -0.78
N TRP A 85 -4.01 -6.52 0.27
CA TRP A 85 -2.95 -6.64 1.25
C TRP A 85 -3.35 -7.69 2.28
N VAL A 86 -2.51 -8.71 2.47
CA VAL A 86 -2.74 -9.79 3.43
C VAL A 86 -1.61 -9.83 4.46
N PRO A 87 -1.90 -10.15 5.73
CA PRO A 87 -0.89 -10.19 6.79
C PRO A 87 -0.01 -11.45 6.73
N ARG A 88 -0.46 -12.48 6.01
CA ARG A 88 0.20 -13.78 5.85
C ARG A 88 -0.28 -14.47 4.58
N TYR A 89 0.54 -15.35 4.03
CA TYR A 89 0.25 -16.06 2.78
C TYR A 89 1.01 -17.40 2.73
N TRP A 90 0.57 -18.31 1.86
CA TRP A 90 1.30 -19.54 1.58
C TRP A 90 2.33 -19.28 0.49
N ARG A 91 3.55 -19.79 0.69
CA ARG A 91 4.57 -19.92 -0.35
C ARG A 91 4.78 -21.41 -0.62
N VAL A 92 4.74 -21.79 -1.89
CA VAL A 92 4.99 -23.16 -2.32
C VAL A 92 5.98 -23.18 -3.46
N ARG A 93 6.95 -24.10 -3.39
CA ARG A 93 7.84 -24.38 -4.50
C ARG A 93 7.31 -25.55 -5.32
N ILE A 94 7.14 -25.34 -6.62
CA ILE A 94 6.73 -26.37 -7.58
C ILE A 94 7.82 -26.48 -8.63
N ASN A 95 8.73 -27.44 -8.44
CA ASN A 95 9.99 -27.56 -9.19
C ASN A 95 10.86 -26.29 -9.03
N ASN A 96 11.05 -25.51 -10.09
CA ASN A 96 11.84 -24.28 -10.12
C ASN A 96 11.00 -23.00 -10.04
N GLU A 97 9.69 -23.12 -9.76
CA GLU A 97 8.78 -21.98 -9.61
C GLU A 97 8.36 -21.82 -8.15
N ASP A 98 8.57 -20.62 -7.60
CA ASP A 98 8.04 -20.23 -6.30
C ASP A 98 6.74 -19.47 -6.52
N ILE A 99 5.65 -19.98 -5.93
CA ILE A 99 4.34 -19.32 -5.97
C ILE A 99 3.94 -18.87 -4.58
N GLY A 100 3.49 -17.62 -4.49
CA GLY A 100 2.86 -17.09 -3.28
C GLY A 100 1.37 -16.90 -3.52
N PHE A 101 0.53 -17.31 -2.58
CA PHE A 101 -0.93 -17.13 -2.69
C PHE A 101 -1.59 -17.01 -1.33
N GLY A 102 -2.77 -16.39 -1.30
CA GLY A 102 -3.48 -16.13 -0.06
C GLY A 102 -3.93 -17.39 0.68
N VAL A 103 -4.12 -17.28 2.00
CA VAL A 103 -4.45 -18.44 2.87
C VAL A 103 -5.79 -19.10 2.57
N HIS A 104 -6.66 -18.44 1.80
CA HIS A 104 -7.96 -18.94 1.36
C HIS A 104 -8.02 -19.17 -0.16
N GLN A 105 -6.88 -19.11 -0.86
CA GLN A 105 -6.83 -19.45 -2.28
C GLN A 105 -7.29 -20.89 -2.50
N SER A 106 -8.25 -21.05 -3.41
CA SER A 106 -8.82 -22.35 -3.74
C SER A 106 -8.19 -22.92 -5.01
N PHE A 107 -7.92 -24.22 -4.96
CA PHE A 107 -7.37 -25.01 -6.04
C PHE A 107 -8.32 -26.16 -6.37
N TYR A 108 -8.35 -26.56 -7.64
CA TYR A 108 -9.12 -27.72 -8.05
C TYR A 108 -8.41 -29.00 -7.60
N THR A 109 -9.16 -29.96 -7.06
CA THR A 109 -8.59 -31.21 -6.52
C THR A 109 -8.95 -32.42 -7.37
N PRO A 110 -8.27 -33.57 -7.19
CA PRO A 110 -8.58 -34.80 -7.92
C PRO A 110 -9.96 -35.37 -7.61
N SER A 111 -10.55 -35.03 -6.46
CA SER A 111 -11.93 -35.38 -6.11
C SER A 111 -12.98 -34.49 -6.79
N SER A 112 -12.56 -33.66 -7.74
CA SER A 112 -13.41 -32.73 -8.49
C SER A 112 -14.06 -31.61 -7.66
N ASP A 113 -13.45 -31.26 -6.52
CA ASP A 113 -13.90 -30.18 -5.64
C ASP A 113 -12.85 -29.06 -5.51
N TRP A 114 -13.30 -27.88 -5.07
CA TRP A 114 -12.43 -26.75 -4.70
C TRP A 114 -12.00 -26.86 -3.25
N ARG A 115 -10.69 -26.85 -3.00
CA ARG A 115 -10.11 -26.91 -1.65
C ARG A 115 -8.97 -25.92 -1.49
N THR A 116 -8.78 -25.46 -0.25
CA THR A 116 -7.57 -24.75 0.15
C THR A 116 -6.44 -25.73 0.42
N ILE A 117 -5.19 -25.24 0.42
CA ILE A 117 -4.04 -26.09 0.73
C ILE A 117 -4.04 -26.63 2.18
N ALA A 118 -4.73 -25.94 3.08
CA ALA A 118 -4.95 -26.41 4.45
C ALA A 118 -5.85 -27.66 4.51
N GLU A 119 -6.71 -27.85 3.50
CA GLU A 119 -7.64 -28.97 3.40
C GLU A 119 -7.11 -30.11 2.54
N SER A 120 -6.37 -29.81 1.47
CA SER A 120 -5.75 -30.81 0.59
C SER A 120 -4.43 -30.32 0.01
N LYS A 121 -3.41 -31.20 0.03
CA LYS A 121 -2.13 -30.97 -0.65
C LYS A 121 -2.10 -31.49 -2.09
N ASP A 122 -3.11 -32.27 -2.50
CA ASP A 122 -3.25 -32.82 -3.84
C ASP A 122 -4.09 -31.88 -4.70
N ILE A 123 -3.50 -31.38 -5.79
CA ILE A 123 -4.09 -30.37 -6.68
C ILE A 123 -4.04 -30.85 -8.13
N SER A 124 -5.11 -30.58 -8.87
CA SER A 124 -5.27 -30.90 -10.27
C SER A 124 -4.71 -29.83 -11.19
N THR A 125 -4.11 -30.28 -12.28
CA THR A 125 -3.71 -29.46 -13.43
C THR A 125 -4.74 -29.57 -14.55
N ALA A 126 -4.70 -28.65 -15.52
CA ALA A 126 -5.63 -28.64 -16.66
C ALA A 126 -5.63 -29.95 -17.48
N ASN A 127 -4.50 -30.66 -17.53
CA ASN A 127 -4.39 -31.95 -18.20
C ASN A 127 -4.81 -33.16 -17.33
N GLY A 128 -5.36 -32.92 -16.14
CA GLY A 128 -5.79 -33.95 -15.20
C GLY A 128 -4.66 -34.58 -14.38
N SER A 129 -3.42 -34.13 -14.51
CA SER A 129 -2.32 -34.60 -13.66
C SER A 129 -2.44 -34.05 -12.24
N ILE A 130 -2.14 -34.89 -11.25
CA ILE A 130 -2.15 -34.55 -9.82
C ILE A 130 -0.77 -34.03 -9.41
N LYS A 131 -0.74 -32.92 -8.67
CA LYS A 131 0.46 -32.32 -8.09
C LYS A 131 0.32 -32.22 -6.58
N GLN A 132 1.36 -32.67 -5.89
CA GLN A 132 1.47 -32.62 -4.44
C GLN A 132 2.28 -31.42 -3.99
N LEU A 133 1.69 -30.60 -3.13
CA LEU A 133 2.33 -29.40 -2.56
C LEU A 133 2.88 -29.68 -1.16
N TYR A 134 3.97 -30.46 -1.06
CA TYR A 134 4.56 -30.78 0.24
C TYR A 134 5.37 -29.63 0.85
N ASP A 135 6.03 -28.80 0.01
CA ASP A 135 6.88 -27.67 0.42
C ASP A 135 6.08 -26.37 0.59
N ALA A 136 4.91 -26.47 1.20
CA ALA A 136 4.09 -25.30 1.52
C ALA A 136 4.50 -24.70 2.86
N GLU A 137 5.02 -23.48 2.82
CA GLU A 137 5.40 -22.69 3.98
C GLU A 137 4.37 -21.58 4.20
N LEU A 138 3.84 -21.46 5.41
CA LEU A 138 3.02 -20.32 5.79
C LEU A 138 3.96 -19.18 6.19
N ILE A 139 3.97 -18.11 5.41
CA ILE A 139 4.78 -16.93 5.66
C ILE A 139 3.96 -15.94 6.49
N GLU A 140 4.37 -15.70 7.73
CA GLU A 140 3.79 -14.69 8.64
C GLU A 140 4.39 -13.29 8.37
N GLU A 141 4.42 -12.92 7.09
CA GLU A 141 4.82 -11.59 6.62
C GLU A 141 3.73 -11.01 5.72
N SER A 142 3.55 -9.70 5.81
CA SER A 142 2.57 -9.00 4.99
C SER A 142 2.99 -8.90 3.53
N THR A 143 2.06 -9.15 2.61
CA THR A 143 2.29 -9.06 1.15
C THR A 143 1.06 -8.53 0.41
N CYS A 144 1.25 -8.11 -0.84
CA CYS A 144 0.17 -7.78 -1.76
C CYS A 144 -0.14 -8.96 -2.69
N LEU A 145 -1.42 -9.29 -2.81
CA LEU A 145 -1.95 -10.29 -3.73
C LEU A 145 -2.72 -9.61 -4.87
N TYR A 146 -2.54 -10.15 -6.07
CA TYR A 146 -3.31 -9.85 -7.26
C TYR A 146 -4.51 -10.78 -7.32
N VAL A 147 -5.70 -10.21 -7.47
CA VAL A 147 -6.97 -10.93 -7.62
C VAL A 147 -7.57 -10.59 -8.97
N LEU A 148 -7.70 -11.59 -9.84
CA LEU A 148 -8.28 -11.41 -11.17
C LEU A 148 -9.76 -11.77 -11.15
N THR A 149 -10.58 -10.94 -11.80
CA THR A 149 -12.00 -11.21 -12.08
C THR A 149 -12.15 -11.64 -13.54
N VAL A 150 -12.71 -12.83 -13.77
CA VAL A 150 -13.08 -13.39 -15.07
C VAL A 150 -14.44 -14.07 -14.97
N GLU A 151 -15.13 -14.28 -16.08
CA GLU A 151 -16.54 -14.70 -16.19
C GLU A 151 -17.00 -15.84 -15.24
N ASP A 152 -16.17 -16.84 -14.99
CA ASP A 152 -16.46 -17.97 -14.07
C ASP A 152 -15.40 -18.13 -12.96
N HIS A 153 -14.50 -17.14 -12.82
CA HIS A 153 -13.39 -17.10 -11.87
C HIS A 153 -12.37 -18.24 -11.95
N ILE A 154 -12.38 -19.05 -13.02
CA ILE A 154 -11.50 -20.22 -13.17
C ILE A 154 -10.44 -19.97 -14.25
N PHE A 155 -9.18 -20.12 -13.88
CA PHE A 155 -8.04 -19.97 -14.77
C PHE A 155 -6.85 -20.85 -14.37
N CYS A 156 -5.82 -20.87 -15.20
CA CYS A 156 -4.62 -21.66 -14.98
C CYS A 156 -3.44 -20.78 -14.54
N VAL A 157 -2.71 -21.25 -13.52
CA VAL A 157 -1.48 -20.60 -13.02
C VAL A 157 -0.29 -21.55 -13.10
N THR A 158 0.93 -20.99 -13.09
CA THR A 158 2.23 -21.67 -13.27
C THR A 158 2.42 -22.29 -14.63
N THR A 159 3.65 -22.65 -15.00
CA THR A 159 3.90 -23.40 -16.25
C THR A 159 3.33 -24.81 -16.27
N ARG A 160 2.71 -25.24 -15.17
CA ARG A 160 2.11 -26.57 -14.99
C ARG A 160 0.59 -26.57 -15.07
N ASP A 161 -0.02 -25.44 -15.42
CA ASP A 161 -1.47 -25.31 -15.58
C ASP A 161 -2.26 -25.73 -14.33
N LEU A 162 -1.85 -25.31 -13.14
CA LEU A 162 -2.65 -25.52 -11.92
C LEU A 162 -3.98 -24.80 -12.06
N VAL A 163 -5.07 -25.51 -11.79
CA VAL A 163 -6.42 -24.97 -11.91
C VAL A 163 -6.83 -24.30 -10.61
N VAL A 164 -7.19 -23.03 -10.69
CA VAL A 164 -7.51 -22.20 -9.53
C VAL A 164 -8.86 -21.53 -9.67
N HIS A 165 -9.45 -21.14 -8.54
CA HIS A 165 -10.69 -20.39 -8.48
C HIS A 165 -10.53 -19.20 -7.53
N ASN A 166 -10.87 -18.00 -7.99
CA ASN A 166 -10.99 -16.83 -7.12
C ASN A 166 -12.42 -16.76 -6.59
N ALA A 167 -12.57 -16.82 -5.26
CA ALA A 167 -13.87 -16.93 -4.62
C ALA A 167 -14.62 -15.59 -4.53
N GLU A 168 -13.93 -14.47 -4.71
CA GLU A 168 -14.53 -13.14 -4.58
C GLU A 168 -14.63 -12.41 -5.93
N THR A 169 -15.88 -12.12 -6.34
CA THR A 169 -16.21 -11.32 -7.51
C THR A 169 -16.07 -9.84 -7.13
N LEU A 170 -15.11 -9.11 -7.71
CA LEU A 170 -15.28 -7.66 -7.78
C LEU A 170 -16.36 -7.39 -8.83
N VAL A 171 -17.53 -6.95 -8.36
CA VAL A 171 -18.68 -6.51 -9.20
C VAL A 171 -18.33 -5.24 -10.00
N VAL A 172 -17.11 -4.73 -9.88
CA VAL A 172 -16.66 -3.54 -10.59
C VAL A 172 -15.72 -3.98 -11.69
N GLY A 173 -16.09 -3.75 -12.95
CA GLY A 173 -15.22 -3.88 -14.12
C GLY A 173 -14.08 -2.85 -14.16
N ALA A 174 -13.47 -2.53 -13.01
CA ALA A 174 -12.43 -1.53 -12.83
C ALA A 174 -11.31 -2.07 -11.94
N LEU A 175 -10.14 -1.44 -12.04
CA LEU A 175 -9.04 -1.62 -11.09
C LEU A 175 -9.57 -1.29 -9.69
N GLY A 176 -9.29 -2.14 -8.70
CA GLY A 176 -9.76 -1.93 -7.33
C GLY A 176 -8.72 -2.31 -6.29
N ILE A 177 -8.79 -1.70 -5.12
CA ILE A 177 -7.98 -2.08 -3.95
C ILE A 177 -8.95 -2.59 -2.90
N VAL A 178 -8.80 -3.86 -2.51
CA VAL A 178 -9.58 -4.48 -1.46
C VAL A 178 -8.82 -4.35 -0.16
N LEU A 179 -9.38 -3.56 0.76
CA LEU A 179 -8.92 -3.45 2.14
C LEU A 179 -9.73 -4.40 3.02
N GLU A 180 -9.35 -4.52 4.29
CA GLU A 180 -9.97 -5.46 5.22
C GLU A 180 -11.45 -5.16 5.45
N HIS A 181 -11.82 -3.87 5.46
CA HIS A 181 -13.16 -3.43 5.79
C HIS A 181 -14.01 -2.97 4.61
N PHE A 182 -13.38 -2.60 3.49
CA PHE A 182 -14.06 -2.09 2.30
C PHE A 182 -13.13 -2.13 1.08
N ALA A 183 -13.72 -2.03 -0.11
CA ALA A 183 -12.98 -1.89 -1.36
C ALA A 183 -13.07 -0.46 -1.90
N ILE A 184 -12.01 -0.01 -2.57
CA ILE A 184 -11.98 1.26 -3.28
C ILE A 184 -11.66 1.03 -4.76
N ALA A 185 -12.19 1.87 -5.63
CA ALA A 185 -11.74 2.03 -7.01
C ALA A 185 -10.96 3.35 -7.13
N PRO A 186 -10.12 3.55 -8.18
CA PRO A 186 -9.50 4.83 -8.45
C PRO A 186 -10.50 5.98 -8.38
N ALA A 187 -10.14 7.06 -7.68
CA ALA A 187 -11.07 8.16 -7.39
C ALA A 187 -11.52 8.84 -8.67
N VAL A 188 -10.60 9.00 -9.62
CA VAL A 188 -10.84 9.61 -10.91
C VAL A 188 -11.90 8.84 -11.70
N ILE A 189 -11.77 7.51 -11.79
CA ILE A 189 -12.73 6.65 -12.51
C ILE A 189 -14.12 6.76 -11.87
N SER A 190 -14.18 6.77 -10.54
CA SER A 190 -15.42 6.76 -9.77
C SER A 190 -16.17 8.09 -9.83
N ALA A 191 -15.46 9.22 -9.78
CA ALA A 191 -16.07 10.54 -9.66
C ALA A 191 -16.22 11.28 -10.99
N VAL A 192 -15.25 11.15 -11.91
CA VAL A 192 -15.16 11.99 -13.13
C VAL A 192 -14.91 11.20 -14.42
N GLN A 193 -14.91 9.86 -14.36
CA GLN A 193 -14.62 8.94 -15.47
C GLN A 193 -13.18 9.02 -16.01
N THR A 194 -12.78 8.04 -16.82
CA THR A 194 -11.43 7.95 -17.41
C THR A 194 -11.05 9.18 -18.23
N THR A 195 -9.86 9.74 -17.97
CA THR A 195 -9.28 10.78 -18.83
C THR A 195 -8.80 10.19 -20.15
N LEU A 196 -9.15 10.86 -21.23
CA LEU A 196 -8.78 10.51 -22.59
C LEU A 196 -7.56 11.32 -23.01
N SER A 197 -6.68 10.73 -23.83
CA SER A 197 -5.57 11.47 -24.41
C SER A 197 -6.09 12.55 -25.36
N LEU A 198 -5.41 13.70 -25.40
CA LEU A 198 -5.76 14.77 -26.33
C LEU A 198 -5.64 14.34 -27.80
N SER A 199 -4.73 13.42 -28.11
CA SER A 199 -4.64 12.81 -29.45
C SER A 199 -5.92 12.07 -29.85
N LEU A 200 -6.59 11.38 -28.93
CA LEU A 200 -7.86 10.70 -29.18
C LEU A 200 -9.01 11.70 -29.36
N ILE A 201 -9.00 12.79 -28.59
CA ILE A 201 -9.96 13.90 -28.77
C ILE A 201 -9.80 14.53 -30.15
N SER A 202 -8.57 14.79 -30.57
CA SER A 202 -8.22 15.30 -31.90
C SER A 202 -8.77 14.40 -33.01
N TYR A 203 -8.54 13.09 -32.89
CA TYR A 203 -9.00 12.11 -33.84
C TYR A 203 -10.52 12.08 -33.97
N ARG A 204 -11.26 12.17 -32.86
CA ARG A 204 -12.73 12.25 -32.89
C ARG A 204 -13.23 13.51 -33.57
N ALA A 205 -12.60 14.66 -33.28
CA ALA A 205 -12.95 15.93 -33.93
C ALA A 205 -12.68 15.91 -35.44
N LEU A 206 -11.60 15.24 -35.88
CA LEU A 206 -11.32 14.98 -37.29
C LEU A 206 -12.43 14.15 -37.95
N GLN A 207 -12.84 13.03 -37.32
CA GLN A 207 -13.91 12.19 -37.84
C GLN A 207 -15.23 12.95 -37.98
N GLU A 208 -15.60 13.75 -36.97
CA GLU A 208 -16.80 14.60 -37.01
C GLU A 208 -16.71 15.66 -38.11
N TYR A 209 -15.53 16.26 -38.33
CA TYR A 209 -15.34 17.22 -39.41
C TYR A 209 -15.52 16.57 -40.78
N CYS A 210 -14.86 15.43 -41.04
CA CYS A 210 -14.97 14.71 -42.31
C CYS A 210 -16.42 14.33 -42.60
N ALA A 211 -17.14 13.76 -41.62
CA ALA A 211 -18.55 13.40 -41.77
C ALA A 211 -19.44 14.61 -42.10
N GLN A 212 -19.14 15.79 -41.53
CA GLN A 212 -19.86 17.03 -41.82
C GLN A 212 -19.58 17.56 -43.24
N GLN A 213 -18.35 17.47 -43.72
CA GLN A 213 -18.00 17.90 -45.08
C GLN A 213 -18.65 16.98 -46.12
N ASP A 214 -18.61 15.67 -45.90
CA ASP A 214 -19.28 14.67 -46.74
C ASP A 214 -20.79 14.92 -46.81
N ALA A 215 -21.43 15.18 -45.66
CA ALA A 215 -22.87 15.48 -45.59
C ALA A 215 -23.25 16.81 -46.24
N GLN A 216 -22.33 17.79 -46.28
CA GLN A 216 -22.56 19.13 -46.86
C GLN A 216 -22.04 19.27 -48.29
N ASN A 217 -21.41 18.23 -48.84
CA ASN A 217 -20.78 18.21 -50.16
C ASN A 217 -19.83 19.41 -50.38
N LYS A 218 -19.03 19.72 -49.36
CA LYS A 218 -18.09 20.84 -49.33
C LYS A 218 -16.65 20.32 -49.44
N ASP A 219 -15.80 21.14 -50.08
CA ASP A 219 -14.38 20.83 -50.20
C ASP A 219 -13.65 20.89 -48.85
N PHE A 220 -12.66 20.02 -48.71
CA PHE A 220 -11.82 19.92 -47.52
C PHE A 220 -11.03 21.23 -47.27
N ASN A 221 -11.13 21.76 -46.04
CA ASN A 221 -10.38 22.94 -45.62
C ASN A 221 -9.47 22.61 -44.42
N GLU A 222 -8.17 22.57 -44.69
CA GLU A 222 -7.14 22.24 -43.70
C GLU A 222 -7.09 23.22 -42.51
N TRP A 223 -7.29 24.52 -42.77
CA TRP A 223 -7.30 25.53 -41.73
C TRP A 223 -8.52 25.37 -40.80
N GLU A 224 -9.69 25.09 -41.36
CA GLU A 224 -10.91 24.86 -40.58
C GLU A 224 -10.82 23.58 -39.74
N LEU A 225 -10.26 22.50 -40.30
CA LEU A 225 -9.98 21.27 -39.56
C LEU A 225 -9.02 21.52 -38.39
N CYS A 226 -7.93 22.24 -38.62
CA CYS A 226 -6.95 22.58 -37.59
C CYS A 226 -7.60 23.39 -36.46
N GLN A 227 -8.45 24.38 -36.79
CA GLN A 227 -9.23 25.12 -35.79
C GLN A 227 -10.16 24.22 -34.97
N LYS A 228 -10.91 23.32 -35.62
CA LYS A 228 -11.84 22.43 -34.90
C LYS A 228 -11.13 21.45 -33.98
N THR A 229 -10.07 20.80 -34.46
CA THR A 229 -9.29 19.83 -33.66
C THR A 229 -8.61 20.51 -32.47
N ARG A 230 -7.90 21.62 -32.69
CA ARG A 230 -7.23 22.36 -31.61
C ARG A 230 -8.23 22.92 -30.58
N SER A 231 -9.38 23.43 -31.04
CA SER A 231 -10.45 23.91 -30.15
C SER A 231 -11.06 22.79 -29.30
N ALA A 232 -11.29 21.61 -29.90
CA ALA A 232 -11.80 20.43 -29.18
C ALA A 232 -10.82 19.96 -28.10
N GLU A 233 -9.53 19.86 -28.43
CA GLU A 233 -8.47 19.51 -27.46
C GLU A 233 -8.40 20.50 -26.30
N ARG A 234 -8.37 21.81 -26.59
CA ARG A 234 -8.33 22.85 -25.56
C ARG A 234 -9.58 22.83 -24.68
N SER A 235 -10.76 22.69 -25.27
CA SER A 235 -12.02 22.65 -24.51
C SER A 235 -12.10 21.42 -23.61
N TYR A 236 -11.66 20.26 -24.09
CA TYR A 236 -11.57 19.05 -23.28
C TYR A 236 -10.57 19.22 -22.14
N PHE A 237 -9.37 19.71 -22.45
CA PHE A 237 -8.31 19.93 -21.46
C PHE A 237 -8.77 20.83 -20.30
N GLU A 238 -9.33 22.02 -20.59
CA GLU A 238 -9.74 22.95 -19.52
C GLU A 238 -10.87 22.37 -18.67
N LYS A 239 -11.85 21.71 -19.29
CA LYS A 239 -12.94 21.05 -18.56
C LYS A 239 -12.38 19.95 -17.65
N ARG A 240 -11.54 19.06 -18.19
CA ARG A 240 -10.99 17.92 -17.44
C ARG A 240 -10.04 18.37 -16.34
N LYS A 241 -9.21 19.36 -16.60
CA LYS A 241 -8.37 20.00 -15.59
C LYS A 241 -9.20 20.54 -14.43
N GLN A 242 -10.29 21.26 -14.70
CA GLN A 242 -11.16 21.78 -13.64
C GLN A 242 -11.82 20.66 -12.84
N GLU A 243 -12.31 19.60 -13.50
CA GLU A 243 -12.88 18.40 -12.86
C GLU A 243 -11.87 17.73 -11.91
N LEU A 244 -10.64 17.51 -12.37
CA LEU A 244 -9.57 16.89 -11.58
C LEU A 244 -9.08 17.80 -10.44
N GLU A 245 -8.85 19.09 -10.69
CA GLU A 245 -8.43 20.03 -9.64
C GLU A 245 -9.47 20.13 -8.52
N ASN A 246 -10.76 20.15 -8.86
CA ASN A 246 -11.84 20.13 -7.86
C ASN A 246 -11.82 18.83 -7.04
N LEU A 247 -11.66 17.66 -7.68
CA LEU A 247 -11.60 16.37 -6.99
C LEU A 247 -10.37 16.27 -6.08
N ARG A 248 -9.21 16.77 -6.52
CA ARG A 248 -8.00 16.87 -5.72
C ARG A 248 -8.24 17.73 -4.48
N ASP A 249 -8.82 18.91 -4.66
CA ASP A 249 -9.07 19.86 -3.56
C ASP A 249 -10.00 19.25 -2.51
N GLN A 250 -11.01 18.48 -2.93
CA GLN A 250 -11.87 17.70 -2.02
C GLN A 250 -11.06 16.68 -1.19
N CYS A 251 -10.18 15.91 -1.83
CA CYS A 251 -9.31 14.96 -1.12
C CYS A 251 -8.40 15.67 -0.12
N VAL A 252 -7.83 16.83 -0.49
CA VAL A 252 -6.98 17.65 0.39
C VAL A 252 -7.77 18.19 1.58
N ILE A 253 -9.00 18.67 1.37
CA ILE A 253 -9.90 19.12 2.45
C ILE A 253 -10.15 18.00 3.45
N ILE A 254 -10.47 16.79 2.97
CA ILE A 254 -10.71 15.63 3.83
C ILE A 254 -9.45 15.29 4.63
N LYS A 255 -8.29 15.18 3.96
CA LYS A 255 -7.00 14.89 4.59
C LYS A 255 -6.66 15.90 5.69
N ASN A 256 -6.77 17.19 5.40
CA ASN A 256 -6.46 18.26 6.36
C ASN A 256 -7.45 18.28 7.52
N GLY A 257 -8.72 17.96 7.28
CA GLY A 257 -9.73 17.82 8.33
C GLY A 257 -9.43 16.66 9.28
N LEU A 258 -9.02 15.51 8.77
CA LEU A 258 -8.57 14.36 9.58
C LEU A 258 -7.33 14.71 10.40
N LEU A 259 -6.32 15.33 9.78
CA LEU A 259 -5.11 15.78 10.47
C LEU A 259 -5.42 16.76 11.61
N ALA A 260 -6.32 17.73 11.38
CA ALA A 260 -6.72 18.70 12.39
C ALA A 260 -7.45 18.06 13.58
N ILE A 261 -8.23 17.00 13.36
CA ILE A 261 -8.89 16.28 14.43
C ILE A 261 -7.89 15.49 15.29
N GLY A 262 -6.83 14.99 14.67
CA GLY A 262 -5.73 14.33 15.37
C GLY A 262 -5.09 15.20 16.45
N THR A 263 -5.08 16.53 16.31
CA THR A 263 -4.39 17.44 17.23
C THR A 263 -5.26 17.98 18.37
N TYR A 264 -6.60 17.91 18.26
CA TYR A 264 -7.53 18.50 19.25
C TYR A 264 -7.70 17.68 20.55
N ASN A 265 -7.34 16.40 20.57
CA ASN A 265 -7.52 15.51 21.74
C ASN A 265 -6.30 15.40 22.67
N GLY A 266 -5.41 16.40 22.68
CA GLY A 266 -4.39 16.54 23.74
C GLY A 266 -3.24 15.54 23.71
N GLY A 267 -2.97 14.90 22.57
CA GLY A 267 -1.79 14.03 22.40
C GLY A 267 -1.56 13.59 20.96
N ILE A 268 -0.33 13.15 20.66
CA ILE A 268 0.06 12.55 19.39
C ILE A 268 -0.69 11.21 19.21
N ASN A 269 -1.71 11.16 18.35
CA ASN A 269 -2.50 9.97 18.07
C ASN A 269 -2.14 9.36 16.71
N PHE A 270 -2.73 8.20 16.38
CA PHE A 270 -2.38 7.50 15.15
C PHE A 270 -2.69 8.35 13.92
N THR A 271 -3.82 9.03 13.91
CA THR A 271 -4.30 9.88 12.81
C THR A 271 -3.34 11.02 12.52
N SER A 272 -2.91 11.78 13.53
CA SER A 272 -1.96 12.87 13.32
C SER A 272 -0.62 12.35 12.80
N MET A 273 -0.08 11.31 13.43
CA MET A 273 1.20 10.71 13.01
C MET A 273 1.14 10.15 11.59
N PHE A 274 0.03 9.47 11.24
CA PHE A 274 -0.17 8.87 9.94
C PHE A 274 -0.12 9.93 8.86
N PHE A 275 -0.84 11.05 9.00
CA PHE A 275 -0.86 12.10 7.98
C PHE A 275 0.36 13.03 8.01
N GLU A 276 1.03 13.22 9.16
CA GLU A 276 2.27 14.02 9.26
C GLU A 276 3.45 13.38 8.52
N GLN A 277 3.51 12.04 8.47
CA GLN A 277 4.57 11.32 7.75
C GLN A 277 4.38 11.32 6.23
N GLN A 278 3.22 11.73 5.74
CA GLN A 278 2.86 11.65 4.33
C GLN A 278 3.36 12.88 3.58
N THR A 279 4.34 12.69 2.69
CA THR A 279 4.77 13.72 1.74
C THR A 279 3.94 13.66 0.47
N PHE A 280 3.18 14.72 0.19
CA PHE A 280 2.45 14.87 -1.07
C PHE A 280 3.18 15.87 -1.97
N THR A 281 3.63 15.40 -3.13
CA THR A 281 4.15 16.28 -4.18
C THR A 281 2.97 16.86 -4.94
N GLN A 282 2.77 18.19 -4.84
CA GLN A 282 1.79 18.86 -5.68
C GLN A 282 2.24 18.78 -7.14
N ALA A 283 1.31 18.48 -8.04
CA ALA A 283 1.58 18.54 -9.47
C ALA A 283 2.07 19.94 -9.84
N ALA A 284 3.36 20.04 -10.22
CA ALA A 284 3.94 21.30 -10.67
C ALA A 284 3.22 21.76 -11.94
N LYS A 285 2.59 22.95 -11.91
CA LYS A 285 1.96 23.54 -13.09
C LYS A 285 3.08 23.97 -14.06
N PRO A 286 3.23 23.33 -15.24
CA PRO A 286 4.16 23.81 -16.25
C PRO A 286 3.80 25.25 -16.65
N ALA A 287 4.82 26.07 -16.85
CA ALA A 287 4.61 27.38 -17.46
C ALA A 287 3.99 27.18 -18.85
N ASN A 288 2.93 27.93 -19.17
CA ASN A 288 2.27 27.98 -20.48
C ASN A 288 1.33 26.81 -20.88
N LEU A 289 0.63 26.17 -19.94
CA LEU A 289 -0.45 25.22 -20.28
C LEU A 289 -1.68 25.87 -20.98
N LEU A 290 -1.83 27.18 -20.79
CA LEU A 290 -2.89 28.01 -21.35
C LEU A 290 -2.25 28.99 -22.34
N LEU A 291 -2.43 28.75 -23.64
CA LEU A 291 -2.02 29.65 -24.71
C LEU A 291 -3.26 30.18 -25.43
N MET A 292 -3.46 31.50 -25.44
CA MET A 292 -4.59 32.12 -26.15
C MET A 292 -4.45 32.01 -27.67
N ASN A 293 -3.21 32.00 -28.18
CA ASN A 293 -2.90 31.94 -29.62
C ASN A 293 -2.27 30.60 -30.03
N GLU A 294 -2.94 29.47 -29.74
CA GLU A 294 -2.50 28.15 -30.20
C GLU A 294 -2.35 28.08 -31.72
N MET A 295 -3.10 28.89 -32.47
CA MET A 295 -3.08 28.93 -33.94
C MET A 295 -1.78 29.51 -34.53
N GLN A 296 -0.97 30.20 -33.74
CA GLN A 296 0.33 30.72 -34.18
C GLN A 296 1.47 29.71 -33.95
N LEU A 297 1.18 28.61 -33.25
CA LEU A 297 2.16 27.56 -33.00
C LEU A 297 2.35 26.71 -34.26
N SER A 298 3.62 26.41 -34.56
CA SER A 298 3.95 25.34 -35.48
C SER A 298 3.40 23.98 -34.99
N GLU A 299 3.21 23.03 -35.89
CA GLU A 299 2.76 21.67 -35.52
C GLU A 299 3.64 21.03 -34.44
N HIS A 300 4.95 21.24 -34.52
CA HIS A 300 5.89 20.72 -33.52
C HIS A 300 5.73 21.38 -32.14
N GLU A 301 5.46 22.68 -32.09
CA GLU A 301 5.20 23.40 -30.83
C GLU A 301 3.83 23.03 -30.25
N TYR A 302 2.83 22.81 -31.11
CA TYR A 302 1.52 22.35 -30.68
C TYR A 302 1.57 20.94 -30.08
N GLU A 303 2.33 20.02 -30.70
CA GLU A 303 2.53 18.68 -30.17
C GLU A 303 3.21 18.69 -28.79
N LYS A 304 4.16 19.59 -28.57
CA LYS A 304 4.76 19.81 -27.24
C LYS A 304 3.73 20.28 -26.22
N LEU A 305 2.85 21.22 -26.61
CA LEU A 305 1.77 21.70 -25.75
C LEU A 305 0.79 20.57 -25.41
N ARG A 306 0.39 19.77 -26.41
CA ARG A 306 -0.47 18.58 -26.23
C ARG A 306 0.15 17.61 -25.23
N THR A 307 1.42 17.25 -25.43
CA THR A 307 2.16 16.36 -24.54
C THR A 307 2.23 16.92 -23.12
N ALA A 308 2.51 18.21 -22.95
CA ALA A 308 2.56 18.86 -21.64
C ALA A 308 1.20 18.85 -20.92
N ARG A 309 0.10 19.01 -21.67
CA ARG A 309 -1.27 18.93 -21.14
C ARG A 309 -1.64 17.52 -20.71
N ASP A 310 -1.38 16.50 -21.54
CA ASP A 310 -1.60 15.10 -21.19
C ASP A 310 -0.77 14.70 -19.96
N MET A 311 0.50 15.13 -19.90
CA MET A 311 1.35 14.92 -18.72
C MET A 311 0.78 15.59 -17.46
N TYR A 312 0.29 16.82 -17.57
CA TYR A 312 -0.31 17.52 -16.44
C TYR A 312 -1.57 16.82 -15.92
N LEU A 313 -2.49 16.41 -16.81
CA LEU A 313 -3.70 15.67 -16.38
C LEU A 313 -3.31 14.39 -15.66
N ASN A 314 -2.38 13.59 -16.21
CA ASN A 314 -1.89 12.37 -15.58
C ASN A 314 -1.24 12.61 -14.21
N MET A 315 -0.46 13.69 -14.05
CA MET A 315 0.15 14.04 -12.76
C MET A 315 -0.90 14.38 -11.70
N VAL A 316 -1.96 15.12 -12.08
CA VAL A 316 -3.05 15.45 -11.14
C VAL A 316 -3.86 14.20 -10.78
N GLU A 317 -4.11 13.29 -11.73
CA GLU A 317 -4.74 11.99 -11.46
C GLU A 317 -3.92 11.15 -10.48
N GLN A 318 -2.61 11.07 -10.68
CA GLN A 318 -1.70 10.40 -9.77
C GLN A 318 -1.75 11.00 -8.36
N GLU A 319 -1.79 12.33 -8.25
CA GLU A 319 -1.94 13.02 -6.97
C GLU A 319 -3.26 12.66 -6.28
N ILE A 320 -4.37 12.64 -7.03
CA ILE A 320 -5.70 12.27 -6.55
C ILE A 320 -5.72 10.82 -6.05
N ASP A 321 -5.24 9.86 -6.85
CA ASP A 321 -5.24 8.45 -6.47
C ASP A 321 -4.37 8.17 -5.25
N ASN A 322 -3.23 8.85 -5.13
CA ASN A 322 -2.39 8.78 -3.94
C ASN A 322 -3.10 9.34 -2.70
N LEU A 323 -3.74 10.50 -2.80
CA LEU A 323 -4.51 11.09 -1.71
C LEU A 323 -5.68 10.18 -1.30
N HIS A 324 -6.42 9.68 -2.29
CA HIS A 324 -7.56 8.78 -2.07
C HIS A 324 -7.13 7.49 -1.36
N LEU A 325 -6.10 6.81 -1.87
CA LEU A 325 -5.54 5.61 -1.24
C LEU A 325 -5.11 5.88 0.20
N THR A 326 -4.49 7.02 0.45
CA THR A 326 -4.03 7.40 1.80
C THR A 326 -5.20 7.57 2.77
N ILE A 327 -6.27 8.24 2.35
CA ILE A 327 -7.49 8.42 3.15
C ILE A 327 -8.15 7.06 3.43
N ALA A 328 -8.23 6.20 2.42
CA ALA A 328 -8.84 4.88 2.54
C ALA A 328 -8.04 3.96 3.49
N LEU A 329 -6.71 3.94 3.36
CA LEU A 329 -5.82 3.19 4.26
C LEU A 329 -5.94 3.70 5.69
N HIS A 330 -5.93 5.03 5.90
CA HIS A 330 -6.14 5.62 7.22
C HIS A 330 -7.42 5.10 7.88
N LEU A 331 -8.56 5.19 7.19
CA LEU A 331 -9.84 4.73 7.75
C LEU A 331 -9.81 3.24 8.07
N ASN A 332 -9.29 2.41 7.16
CA ASN A 332 -9.15 0.98 7.39
C ASN A 332 -8.30 0.70 8.64
N ASP A 333 -7.15 1.37 8.77
CA ASP A 333 -6.19 1.11 9.83
C ASP A 333 -6.60 1.69 11.19
N VAL A 334 -7.38 2.77 11.24
CA VAL A 334 -7.98 3.24 12.50
C VAL A 334 -8.95 2.20 13.07
N ILE A 335 -9.71 1.50 12.22
CA ILE A 335 -10.60 0.41 12.68
C ILE A 335 -9.76 -0.79 13.15
N GLU A 336 -8.76 -1.19 12.37
CA GLU A 336 -7.87 -2.30 12.73
C GLU A 336 -7.05 -2.02 14.00
N ASN A 337 -6.73 -0.76 14.30
CA ASN A 337 -6.02 -0.38 15.53
C ASN A 337 -6.79 -0.76 16.80
N VAL A 338 -8.12 -0.72 16.77
CA VAL A 338 -8.95 -1.16 17.91
C VAL A 338 -8.72 -2.64 18.17
N LYS A 339 -8.78 -3.47 17.12
CA LYS A 339 -8.54 -4.92 17.23
C LYS A 339 -7.11 -5.22 17.67
N LYS A 340 -6.12 -4.54 17.09
CA LYS A 340 -4.70 -4.70 17.45
C LYS A 340 -4.44 -4.34 18.91
N ALA A 341 -5.08 -3.29 19.41
CA ALA A 341 -4.96 -2.90 20.82
C ALA A 341 -5.63 -3.90 21.77
N GLU A 342 -6.78 -4.47 21.38
CA GLU A 342 -7.42 -5.56 22.13
C GLU A 342 -6.54 -6.83 22.17
N ILE A 343 -5.98 -7.24 21.04
CA ILE A 343 -5.05 -8.39 20.95
C ILE A 343 -3.83 -8.14 21.85
N TYR A 344 -3.24 -6.95 21.76
CA TYR A 344 -2.10 -6.56 22.57
C TYR A 344 -2.41 -6.59 24.07
N TYR A 345 -3.58 -6.07 24.46
CA TYR A 345 -4.06 -6.21 25.83
C TYR A 345 -4.18 -7.69 26.22
N GLY A 346 -4.77 -8.53 25.36
CA GLY A 346 -4.91 -9.97 25.61
C GLY A 346 -3.58 -10.68 25.85
N GLU A 347 -2.52 -10.30 25.13
CA GLU A 347 -1.16 -10.80 25.34
C GLU A 347 -0.60 -10.37 26.71
N MET A 348 -0.78 -9.11 27.08
CA MET A 348 -0.30 -8.57 28.35
C MET A 348 -1.11 -9.11 29.55
N ALA A 349 -2.42 -9.28 29.37
CA ALA A 349 -3.36 -9.75 30.39
C ALA A 349 -3.24 -11.26 30.71
N LYS A 350 -2.59 -12.06 29.84
CA LYS A 350 -2.25 -13.47 30.12
C LYS A 350 -1.32 -13.63 31.32
N ILE A 351 -0.55 -12.59 31.64
CA ILE A 351 0.46 -12.60 32.70
C ILE A 351 -0.18 -12.36 34.09
N PRO A 352 -1.04 -11.33 34.29
CA PRO A 352 -1.82 -11.14 35.52
C PRO A 352 -2.71 -12.32 35.94
N ASN A 353 -3.27 -13.10 35.01
CA ASN A 353 -4.11 -14.25 35.39
C ASN A 353 -3.31 -15.31 36.17
N LYS A 354 -2.02 -15.49 35.84
CA LYS A 354 -1.11 -16.36 36.63
C LYS A 354 -0.74 -15.74 37.97
N SER A 355 -0.65 -14.41 38.03
CA SER A 355 -0.43 -13.64 39.27
C SER A 355 -1.57 -13.84 40.27
N VAL A 356 -2.82 -13.71 39.82
CA VAL A 356 -4.02 -13.93 40.64
C VAL A 356 -4.02 -15.34 41.24
N ASP A 357 -3.60 -16.37 40.48
CA ASP A 357 -3.47 -17.74 40.98
C ASP A 357 -2.36 -17.88 42.04
N VAL A 358 -1.23 -17.18 41.87
CA VAL A 358 -0.16 -17.14 42.89
C VAL A 358 -0.66 -16.43 44.15
N TRP A 359 -1.37 -15.32 44.00
CA TRP A 359 -1.95 -14.55 45.10
C TRP A 359 -2.98 -15.36 45.88
N ASN A 360 -3.89 -16.04 45.18
CA ASN A 360 -4.90 -16.92 45.78
C ASN A 360 -4.26 -18.11 46.53
N ARG A 361 -3.17 -18.67 46.01
CA ARG A 361 -2.42 -19.75 46.68
C ARG A 361 -1.63 -19.26 47.91
N MET A 362 -1.16 -18.02 47.90
CA MET A 362 -0.36 -17.44 48.97
C MET A 362 -1.17 -16.55 49.93
N ARG A 363 -2.51 -16.53 49.82
CA ARG A 363 -3.43 -15.69 50.62
C ARG A 363 -3.20 -15.75 52.14
N HIS A 364 -2.67 -16.87 52.63
CA HIS A 364 -2.42 -17.14 54.05
C HIS A 364 -0.94 -17.13 54.45
N GLY A 365 -0.03 -16.75 53.52
CA GLY A 365 1.42 -16.71 53.74
C GLY A 365 2.04 -15.36 53.37
N THR A 366 3.33 -15.19 53.65
CA THR A 366 4.08 -13.98 53.30
C THR A 366 4.60 -14.08 51.86
N ILE A 367 4.16 -13.18 50.98
CA ILE A 367 4.68 -13.09 49.60
C ILE A 367 6.03 -12.35 49.62
N PRO A 368 7.11 -12.89 49.03
CA PRO A 368 8.38 -12.18 48.90
C PRO A 368 8.23 -10.85 48.15
N ALA A 369 8.88 -9.79 48.63
CA ALA A 369 8.73 -8.44 48.09
C ALA A 369 9.00 -8.33 46.58
N HIS A 370 10.03 -9.01 46.06
CA HIS A 370 10.37 -8.99 44.64
C HIS A 370 9.28 -9.65 43.76
N ILE A 371 8.67 -10.74 44.22
CA ILE A 371 7.56 -11.43 43.53
C ILE A 371 6.33 -10.53 43.50
N ALA A 372 6.03 -9.88 44.63
CA ALA A 372 4.92 -8.95 44.71
C ALA A 372 5.12 -7.77 43.75
N ILE A 373 6.32 -7.17 43.69
CA ILE A 373 6.60 -6.02 42.81
C ILE A 373 6.45 -6.42 41.34
N GLN A 374 7.00 -7.57 40.96
CA GLN A 374 6.85 -8.10 39.60
C GLN A 374 5.37 -8.32 39.23
N HIS A 375 4.54 -8.81 40.15
CA HIS A 375 3.11 -8.97 39.93
C HIS A 375 2.38 -7.64 39.77
N TYR A 376 2.73 -6.66 40.57
CA TYR A 376 2.17 -5.32 40.48
C TYR A 376 2.52 -4.64 39.15
N GLU A 377 3.77 -4.77 38.67
CA GLU A 377 4.17 -4.30 37.34
C GLU A 377 3.37 -4.97 36.21
N GLN A 378 3.04 -6.26 36.34
CA GLN A 378 2.21 -6.97 35.36
C GLN A 378 0.77 -6.45 35.34
N GLU A 379 0.20 -6.12 36.50
CA GLU A 379 -1.12 -5.47 36.58
C GLU A 379 -1.09 -4.07 35.95
N LEU A 380 -0.01 -3.32 36.15
CA LEU A 380 0.20 -2.03 35.48
C LEU A 380 0.35 -2.19 33.96
N TYR A 381 1.04 -3.22 33.45
CA TYR A 381 1.09 -3.52 32.00
C TYR A 381 -0.31 -3.74 31.42
N ALA A 382 -1.15 -4.53 32.09
CA ALA A 382 -2.52 -4.78 31.67
C ALA A 382 -3.37 -3.49 31.75
N TYR A 383 -3.23 -2.71 32.81
CA TYR A 383 -3.92 -1.43 32.94
C TYR A 383 -3.58 -0.46 31.81
N TYR A 384 -2.29 -0.19 31.59
CA TYR A 384 -1.85 0.77 30.58
C TYR A 384 -2.13 0.30 29.15
N SER A 385 -2.03 -1.01 28.87
CA SER A 385 -2.45 -1.55 27.57
C SER A 385 -3.96 -1.41 27.34
N LEU A 386 -4.79 -1.61 28.36
CA LEU A 386 -6.24 -1.32 28.27
C LEU A 386 -6.52 0.17 28.05
N GLN A 387 -5.77 1.07 28.68
CA GLN A 387 -5.89 2.51 28.40
C GLN A 387 -5.54 2.84 26.94
N LYS A 388 -4.57 2.14 26.33
CA LYS A 388 -4.26 2.29 24.90
C LYS A 388 -5.38 1.75 24.01
N ALA A 389 -6.02 0.63 24.38
CA ALA A 389 -7.20 0.15 23.68
C ALA A 389 -8.36 1.16 23.76
N LYS A 390 -8.60 1.73 24.94
CA LYS A 390 -9.56 2.82 25.13
C LYS A 390 -9.28 4.02 24.24
N GLN A 391 -8.03 4.50 24.21
CA GLN A 391 -7.61 5.60 23.33
C GLN A 391 -7.88 5.28 21.84
N SER A 392 -7.67 4.04 21.39
CA SER A 392 -7.94 3.66 20.00
C SER A 392 -9.44 3.67 19.66
N VAL A 393 -10.31 3.30 20.60
CA VAL A 393 -11.77 3.38 20.42
C VAL A 393 -12.24 4.83 20.41
N GLU A 394 -11.73 5.67 21.31
CA GLU A 394 -12.02 7.10 21.33
C GLU A 394 -11.59 7.78 20.02
N GLU A 395 -10.42 7.43 19.50
CA GLU A 395 -9.93 7.89 18.21
C GLU A 395 -10.84 7.46 17.06
N LEU A 396 -11.23 6.18 17.00
CA LEU A 396 -12.16 5.67 15.98
C LEU A 396 -13.51 6.40 16.05
N THR A 397 -14.05 6.64 17.24
CA THR A 397 -15.30 7.39 17.42
C THR A 397 -15.21 8.81 16.85
N VAL A 398 -14.09 9.48 17.11
CA VAL A 398 -13.84 10.84 16.65
C VAL A 398 -13.67 10.89 15.13
N VAL A 399 -12.95 9.94 14.54
CA VAL A 399 -12.81 9.76 13.09
C VAL A 399 -14.16 9.43 12.45
N LEU A 400 -14.96 8.54 13.04
CA LEU A 400 -16.29 8.21 12.53
C LEU A 400 -17.21 9.44 12.53
N ASN A 401 -17.16 10.24 13.59
CA ASN A 401 -17.92 11.49 13.69
C ASN A 401 -17.50 12.50 12.63
N PHE A 402 -16.23 12.53 12.22
CA PHE A 402 -15.77 13.34 11.10
C PHE A 402 -16.43 12.92 9.79
N TYR A 403 -16.40 11.62 9.46
CA TYR A 403 -17.00 11.10 8.22
C TYR A 403 -18.53 11.26 8.18
N ARG A 404 -19.19 11.38 9.34
CA ARG A 404 -20.63 11.62 9.45
C ARG A 404 -21.04 13.09 9.36
N ARG A 405 -20.11 14.05 9.35
CA ARG A 405 -20.49 15.46 9.25
C ARG A 405 -21.07 15.74 7.88
N GLU A 406 -22.27 16.34 7.85
CA GLU A 406 -22.97 16.73 6.61
C GLU A 406 -22.10 17.56 5.66
N PHE A 407 -21.18 18.37 6.20
CA PHE A 407 -20.24 19.15 5.40
C PHE A 407 -19.39 18.28 4.45
N TYR A 408 -18.96 17.09 4.89
CA TYR A 408 -18.06 16.23 4.10
C TYR A 408 -18.81 15.21 3.22
N ARG A 409 -20.10 14.97 3.50
CA ARG A 409 -20.91 13.94 2.84
C ARG A 409 -20.93 14.04 1.30
N PRO A 410 -21.06 15.23 0.68
CA PRO A 410 -21.06 15.34 -0.79
C PRO A 410 -19.74 14.94 -1.43
N TYR A 411 -18.62 15.09 -0.70
CA TYR A 411 -17.28 14.74 -1.18
C TYR A 411 -17.00 13.25 -0.95
N LEU A 412 -17.38 12.74 0.21
CA LEU A 412 -17.16 11.34 0.59
C LEU A 412 -17.93 10.37 -0.30
N THR A 413 -19.19 10.65 -0.60
CA THR A 413 -20.01 9.80 -1.49
C THR A 413 -19.48 9.71 -2.92
N GLN A 414 -18.70 10.70 -3.37
CA GLN A 414 -18.07 10.69 -4.70
C GLN A 414 -16.76 9.90 -4.73
N ILE A 415 -16.04 9.84 -3.61
CA ILE A 415 -14.67 9.34 -3.55
C ILE A 415 -14.63 7.95 -2.89
N LEU A 416 -15.48 7.69 -1.89
CA LEU A 416 -15.40 6.52 -1.01
C LEU A 416 -16.79 5.84 -0.83
N PRO A 417 -16.93 4.53 -1.11
CA PRO A 417 -18.16 3.79 -0.87
C PRO A 417 -18.27 3.34 0.61
N ILE A 418 -18.25 4.28 1.55
CA ILE A 418 -18.14 4.00 2.99
C ILE A 418 -19.48 3.93 3.74
N GLU A 419 -20.62 4.18 3.09
CA GLU A 419 -21.93 4.26 3.79
C GLU A 419 -22.26 3.00 4.60
N GLN A 420 -22.09 1.81 4.01
CA GLN A 420 -22.31 0.55 4.73
C GLN A 420 -21.34 0.37 5.92
N LEU A 421 -20.13 0.91 5.80
CA LEU A 421 -19.15 0.89 6.88
C LEU A 421 -19.58 1.83 8.00
N LEU A 422 -20.07 3.04 7.67
CA LEU A 422 -20.57 4.02 8.62
C LEU A 422 -21.78 3.49 9.42
N ASP A 423 -22.55 2.56 8.88
CA ASP A 423 -23.65 1.88 9.58
C ASP A 423 -23.17 0.77 10.53
N LYS A 424 -22.11 0.05 10.15
CA LYS A 424 -21.59 -1.10 10.92
C LYS A 424 -20.69 -0.67 12.08
N VAL A 425 -19.82 0.32 11.87
CA VAL A 425 -18.78 0.75 12.84
C VAL A 425 -19.35 1.16 14.23
N PRO A 426 -20.52 1.80 14.37
CA PRO A 426 -21.08 2.12 15.69
C PRO A 426 -21.31 0.89 16.58
N SER A 427 -21.83 -0.19 16.00
CA SER A 427 -22.06 -1.44 16.74
C SER A 427 -20.73 -2.06 17.19
N PHE A 428 -19.71 -1.96 16.33
CA PHE A 428 -18.34 -2.37 16.64
C PHE A 428 -17.76 -1.53 17.79
N ILE A 429 -17.87 -0.20 17.74
CA ILE A 429 -17.42 0.70 18.83
C ILE A 429 -18.09 0.32 20.14
N LYS A 430 -19.43 0.21 20.14
CA LYS A 430 -20.20 -0.10 21.35
C LYS A 430 -19.75 -1.42 22.00
N LYS A 431 -19.54 -2.47 21.20
CA LYS A 431 -19.03 -3.76 21.69
C LYS A 431 -17.68 -3.61 22.40
N HIS A 432 -16.76 -2.81 21.85
CA HIS A 432 -15.44 -2.61 22.45
C HIS A 432 -15.49 -1.70 23.67
N GLU A 433 -16.37 -0.70 23.72
CA GLU A 433 -16.60 0.13 24.90
C GLU A 433 -17.12 -0.70 26.09
N GLU A 434 -18.09 -1.59 25.85
CA GLU A 434 -18.61 -2.51 26.86
C GLU A 434 -17.52 -3.47 27.37
N TRP A 435 -16.70 -4.00 26.46
CA TRP A 435 -15.56 -4.84 26.81
C TRP A 435 -14.52 -4.09 27.66
N ILE A 436 -14.14 -2.87 27.24
CA ILE A 436 -13.21 -2.01 28.00
C ILE A 436 -13.76 -1.72 29.40
N ALA A 437 -15.04 -1.38 29.52
CA ALA A 437 -15.65 -1.08 30.82
C ALA A 437 -15.54 -2.27 31.79
N LYS A 438 -15.84 -3.48 31.31
CA LYS A 438 -15.73 -4.72 32.08
C LYS A 438 -14.30 -5.00 32.51
N GLU A 439 -13.34 -4.93 31.59
CA GLU A 439 -11.93 -5.19 31.90
C GLU A 439 -11.33 -4.11 32.80
N ASN A 440 -11.72 -2.84 32.64
CA ASN A 440 -11.23 -1.76 33.47
C ASN A 440 -11.69 -1.93 34.92
N GLN A 441 -12.95 -2.36 35.13
CA GLN A 441 -13.45 -2.70 36.46
C GLN A 441 -12.65 -3.84 37.09
N ARG A 442 -12.36 -4.90 36.32
CA ARG A 442 -11.59 -6.07 36.77
C ARG A 442 -10.17 -5.67 37.20
N ILE A 443 -9.43 -4.96 36.34
CA ILE A 443 -8.04 -4.57 36.61
C ILE A 443 -7.95 -3.59 37.78
N THR A 444 -8.82 -2.59 37.82
CA THR A 444 -8.81 -1.58 38.91
C THR A 444 -9.09 -2.25 40.26
N SER A 445 -9.99 -3.24 40.28
CA SER A 445 -10.27 -4.04 41.49
C SER A 445 -9.04 -4.83 41.93
N ASN A 446 -8.33 -5.47 41.01
CA ASN A 446 -7.10 -6.22 41.31
C ASN A 446 -6.00 -5.31 41.86
N ILE A 447 -5.74 -4.18 41.19
CA ILE A 447 -4.75 -3.18 41.63
C ILE A 447 -5.08 -2.69 43.05
N ALA A 448 -6.34 -2.38 43.34
CA ALA A 448 -6.76 -1.93 44.67
C ALA A 448 -6.53 -2.99 45.77
N ILE A 449 -6.74 -4.27 45.47
CA ILE A 449 -6.45 -5.38 46.39
C ILE A 449 -4.94 -5.47 46.65
N THR A 450 -4.14 -5.41 45.59
CA THR A 450 -2.66 -5.46 45.64
C THR A 450 -2.10 -4.27 46.43
N GLU A 451 -2.52 -3.05 46.13
CA GLU A 451 -2.12 -1.83 46.84
C GLU A 451 -2.54 -1.87 48.32
N GLY A 452 -3.74 -2.36 48.62
CA GLY A 452 -4.20 -2.57 49.99
C GLY A 452 -3.34 -3.57 50.77
N TYR A 453 -2.79 -4.59 50.12
CA TYR A 453 -1.84 -5.52 50.75
C TYR A 453 -0.51 -4.83 51.10
N TYR A 454 0.04 -4.03 50.19
CA TYR A 454 1.28 -3.29 50.44
C TYR A 454 1.12 -2.27 51.58
N ALA A 455 0.02 -1.53 51.57
CA ALA A 455 -0.29 -0.58 52.63
C ALA A 455 -0.34 -1.24 54.02
N ARG A 456 -0.96 -2.43 54.13
CA ARG A 456 -0.99 -3.20 55.40
C ARG A 456 0.37 -3.68 55.87
N ASN A 457 1.34 -3.81 54.97
CA ASN A 457 2.71 -4.24 55.27
C ASN A 457 3.71 -3.07 55.29
N ASN A 458 3.24 -1.82 55.43
CA ASN A 458 4.06 -0.60 55.45
C ASN A 458 4.96 -0.39 54.21
N ALA A 459 4.53 -0.89 53.05
CA ALA A 459 5.20 -0.66 51.77
C ALA A 459 4.44 0.37 50.93
N ASN A 460 5.12 1.42 50.46
CA ASN A 460 4.55 2.43 49.57
C ASN A 460 4.98 2.16 48.11
N VAL A 461 4.02 1.80 47.26
CA VAL A 461 4.22 1.49 45.84
C VAL A 461 3.86 2.64 44.89
N ALA A 462 3.42 3.79 45.39
CA ALA A 462 2.96 4.92 44.57
C ALA A 462 4.05 5.47 43.64
N HIS A 463 5.32 5.31 44.00
CA HIS A 463 6.47 5.74 43.20
C HIS A 463 6.74 4.85 41.97
N ILE A 464 6.15 3.65 41.90
CA ILE A 464 6.31 2.71 40.78
C ILE A 464 5.52 3.19 39.57
N TRP A 465 4.33 3.78 39.79
CA TRP A 465 3.43 4.23 38.72
C TRP A 465 4.11 5.13 37.67
N PRO A 466 4.79 6.25 38.03
CA PRO A 466 5.37 7.15 37.04
C PRO A 466 6.52 6.51 36.26
N GLN A 467 7.40 5.78 36.94
CA GLN A 467 8.56 5.13 36.32
C GLN A 467 8.11 4.05 35.32
N PHE A 468 7.11 3.26 35.73
CA PHE A 468 6.52 2.24 34.88
C PHE A 468 5.83 2.85 33.66
N LYS A 469 5.03 3.90 33.86
CA LYS A 469 4.31 4.59 32.79
C LYS A 469 5.28 5.07 31.70
N GLU A 470 6.36 5.74 32.09
CA GLU A 470 7.36 6.25 31.15
C GLU A 470 8.00 5.13 30.32
N ALA A 471 8.40 4.03 30.97
CA ALA A 471 8.96 2.86 30.30
C ALA A 471 7.95 2.20 29.34
N PHE A 472 6.70 2.05 29.77
CA PHE A 472 5.62 1.51 28.96
C PHE A 472 5.34 2.38 27.74
N GLU A 473 5.23 3.70 27.93
CA GLU A 473 4.95 4.65 26.84
C GLU A 473 6.04 4.61 25.78
N LYS A 474 7.31 4.60 26.19
CA LYS A 474 8.44 4.46 25.27
C LYS A 474 8.38 3.17 24.44
N GLN A 475 8.12 2.03 25.09
CA GLN A 475 8.00 0.75 24.38
C GLN A 475 6.81 0.74 23.42
N TYR A 476 5.68 1.33 23.82
CA TYR A 476 4.49 1.41 22.99
C TYR A 476 4.70 2.32 21.77
N GLU A 477 5.41 3.43 21.94
CA GLU A 477 5.78 4.33 20.84
C GLU A 477 6.69 3.67 19.81
N GLU A 478 7.67 2.87 20.24
CA GLU A 478 8.53 2.09 19.33
C GLU A 478 7.71 1.12 18.47
N LYS A 479 6.76 0.39 19.07
CA LYS A 479 5.84 -0.48 18.32
C LYS A 479 4.99 0.29 17.32
N ARG A 480 4.49 1.47 17.72
CA ARG A 480 3.69 2.32 16.84
C ARG A 480 4.51 2.82 15.64
N LYS A 481 5.79 3.13 15.81
CA LYS A 481 6.70 3.52 14.72
C LYS A 481 6.90 2.39 13.72
N ILE A 482 7.06 1.15 14.19
CA ILE A 482 7.15 -0.04 13.32
C ILE A 482 5.85 -0.19 12.52
N GLN A 483 4.70 -0.09 13.18
CA GLN A 483 3.42 -0.16 12.51
C GLN A 483 3.27 0.90 11.41
N LEU A 484 3.65 2.15 11.67
CA LEU A 484 3.60 3.22 10.67
C LEU A 484 4.53 2.95 9.48
N PHE A 485 5.71 2.37 9.74
CA PHE A 485 6.63 1.96 8.68
C PHE A 485 6.03 0.85 7.79
N ASP A 486 5.36 -0.15 8.39
CA ASP A 486 4.68 -1.21 7.64
C ASP A 486 3.53 -0.65 6.79
N LEU A 487 2.81 0.35 7.31
CA LEU A 487 1.76 1.05 6.56
C LEU A 487 2.31 1.84 5.38
N GLN A 488 3.47 2.47 5.53
CA GLN A 488 4.14 3.15 4.42
C GLN A 488 4.49 2.14 3.31
N LYS A 489 5.04 0.98 3.67
CA LYS A 489 5.34 -0.10 2.72
C LYS A 489 4.08 -0.63 2.02
N ARG A 490 2.98 -0.80 2.77
CA ARG A 490 1.67 -1.19 2.22
C ARG A 490 1.17 -0.17 1.20
N GLN A 491 1.25 1.12 1.53
CA GLN A 491 0.85 2.20 0.64
C GLN A 491 1.70 2.19 -0.65
N ASP A 492 3.03 2.12 -0.53
CA ASP A 492 3.92 2.11 -1.70
C ASP A 492 3.69 0.92 -2.63
N THR A 493 3.28 -0.23 -2.09
CA THR A 493 2.95 -1.41 -2.89
C THR A 493 1.60 -1.28 -3.60
N LEU A 494 0.63 -0.62 -2.95
CA LEU A 494 -0.72 -0.43 -3.47
C LEU A 494 -0.86 0.78 -4.41
N LYS A 495 0.13 1.67 -4.44
CA LYS A 495 0.15 2.80 -5.39
C LYS A 495 0.02 2.26 -6.82
N PRO A 496 -0.92 2.79 -7.63
CA PRO A 496 -1.06 2.34 -9.00
C PRO A 496 0.27 2.50 -9.74
N LYS A 497 0.79 1.42 -10.32
CA LYS A 497 1.98 1.45 -11.17
C LYS A 497 1.57 1.96 -12.55
N TYR A 498 1.65 3.27 -12.78
CA TYR A 498 1.37 3.86 -14.08
C TYR A 498 2.43 3.45 -15.12
N LYS A 499 2.02 3.08 -16.33
CA LYS A 499 2.97 2.85 -17.43
C LYS A 499 3.72 4.16 -17.71
N GLU A 500 5.04 4.13 -17.57
CA GLU A 500 5.88 5.19 -18.13
C GLU A 500 5.57 5.30 -19.63
N ALA A 501 5.20 6.50 -20.08
CA ALA A 501 4.95 6.76 -21.49
C ALA A 501 6.21 6.37 -22.27
N LYS A 502 6.09 5.37 -23.16
CA LYS A 502 7.16 5.04 -24.12
C LYS A 502 7.51 6.31 -24.88
N LYS A 503 8.70 6.87 -24.63
CA LYS A 503 9.28 7.90 -25.49
C LYS A 503 9.36 7.33 -26.90
N SER A 504 8.61 7.90 -27.83
CA SER A 504 8.79 7.64 -29.26
C SER A 504 10.21 8.05 -29.64
N ASN A 505 11.00 7.06 -30.04
CA ASN A 505 12.31 7.27 -30.63
C ASN A 505 12.11 7.67 -32.09
N ASP A 506 11.93 8.96 -32.36
CA ASP A 506 12.15 9.51 -33.70
C ASP A 506 12.70 10.93 -33.59
N ASN A 507 14.02 11.03 -33.56
CA ASN A 507 14.79 12.00 -34.35
C ASN A 507 16.29 11.80 -34.11
N LYS A 508 16.96 11.18 -35.08
CA LYS A 508 18.40 11.30 -35.28
C LYS A 508 18.66 12.67 -35.92
N ASN A 509 19.25 13.59 -35.17
CA ASN A 509 20.19 14.57 -35.70
C ASN A 509 21.23 14.83 -34.61
N GLU A 510 22.48 14.51 -34.94
CA GLU A 510 23.63 14.55 -34.05
C GLU A 510 24.12 15.99 -33.89
N GLU A 511 24.20 16.47 -32.64
CA GLU A 511 25.28 17.29 -32.10
C GLU A 511 25.07 17.54 -30.59
N PRO A 512 26.15 17.80 -29.83
CA PRO A 512 27.06 16.81 -29.25
C PRO A 512 26.44 16.04 -28.07
N LYS A 513 26.81 14.76 -27.94
CA LYS A 513 26.35 13.85 -26.87
C LYS A 513 26.59 14.45 -25.47
N ASN A 514 25.54 15.01 -24.88
CA ASN A 514 25.44 15.19 -23.43
C ASN A 514 25.28 13.77 -22.82
N PRO A 515 26.18 13.32 -21.93
CA PRO A 515 26.28 11.91 -21.58
C PRO A 515 25.01 11.44 -20.87
N ARG A 516 24.48 10.31 -21.37
CA ARG A 516 23.41 9.49 -20.80
C ARG A 516 23.45 9.54 -19.26
N ASN A 517 22.34 9.95 -18.63
CA ASN A 517 22.00 9.52 -17.27
C ASN A 517 21.75 8.01 -17.33
N ASN A 518 22.83 7.24 -17.32
CA ASN A 518 22.81 5.90 -16.77
C ASN A 518 23.16 6.10 -15.29
N ASP A 519 22.24 5.80 -14.38
CA ASP A 519 22.45 5.88 -12.92
C ASP A 519 23.45 4.82 -12.38
N LYS A 520 24.30 4.27 -13.25
CA LYS A 520 25.31 3.25 -12.93
C LYS A 520 26.70 3.76 -13.26
N TYR A 521 27.61 3.58 -12.33
CA TYR A 521 29.00 3.99 -12.41
C TYR A 521 29.89 2.75 -12.54
N GLU A 522 30.84 2.74 -13.46
CA GLU A 522 31.67 1.56 -13.68
C GLU A 522 32.74 1.38 -12.60
N ASN A 523 33.18 2.48 -11.98
CA ASN A 523 34.18 2.46 -10.92
C ASN A 523 34.19 3.78 -10.12
N MET A 524 34.92 3.79 -9.00
CA MET A 524 35.05 4.96 -8.13
C MET A 524 35.70 6.18 -8.82
N TYR A 525 36.54 6.02 -9.85
CA TYR A 525 37.06 7.17 -10.58
C TYR A 525 35.95 7.91 -11.33
N GLU A 526 35.00 7.15 -11.90
CA GLU A 526 33.83 7.72 -12.56
C GLU A 526 32.88 8.39 -11.56
N VAL A 527 32.67 7.77 -10.40
CA VAL A 527 31.92 8.38 -9.29
C VAL A 527 32.54 9.72 -8.92
N PHE A 528 33.85 9.78 -8.65
CA PHE A 528 34.52 11.03 -8.30
C PHE A 528 34.48 12.12 -9.37
N ALA A 529 34.41 11.73 -10.65
CA ALA A 529 34.37 12.68 -11.77
C ALA A 529 32.96 13.21 -12.04
N ARG A 530 31.93 12.35 -11.95
CA ARG A 530 30.59 12.60 -12.49
C ARG A 530 29.49 12.66 -11.43
N ALA A 531 29.60 11.91 -10.33
CA ALA A 531 28.55 11.86 -9.31
C ALA A 531 28.56 13.14 -8.44
N PRO A 532 27.38 13.70 -8.09
CA PRO A 532 27.29 14.79 -7.12
C PRO A 532 28.02 14.50 -5.80
N ILE A 533 27.88 13.28 -5.25
CA ILE A 533 28.60 12.86 -4.03
C ILE A 533 30.10 12.67 -4.26
N GLY A 534 30.50 12.23 -5.46
CA GLY A 534 31.86 11.83 -5.76
C GLY A 534 32.85 12.99 -5.71
N LYS A 535 32.46 14.19 -6.16
CA LYS A 535 33.31 15.39 -6.06
C LYS A 535 33.64 15.72 -4.60
N ARG A 536 32.67 15.54 -3.70
CA ARG A 536 32.81 15.79 -2.27
C ARG A 536 33.64 14.70 -1.58
N LEU A 537 33.46 13.44 -1.98
CA LEU A 537 34.22 12.32 -1.43
C LEU A 537 35.70 12.32 -1.84
N LYS A 538 36.02 12.76 -3.07
CA LYS A 538 37.40 12.74 -3.60
C LYS A 538 38.40 13.48 -2.70
N GLU A 539 37.97 14.55 -2.04
CA GLU A 539 38.82 15.38 -1.17
C GLU A 539 38.98 14.81 0.24
N VAL A 540 38.18 13.82 0.61
CA VAL A 540 38.06 13.31 1.98
C VAL A 540 38.32 11.81 2.10
N VAL A 541 38.76 11.18 1.01
CA VAL A 541 39.17 9.77 0.97
C VAL A 541 40.53 9.59 0.31
N LYS A 542 41.28 8.58 0.74
CA LYS A 542 42.52 8.15 0.09
C LYS A 542 42.39 6.73 -0.44
N ASP A 543 43.04 6.47 -1.56
CA ASP A 543 43.18 5.12 -2.09
C ASP A 543 43.92 4.24 -1.07
N ALA A 544 43.35 3.10 -0.75
CA ALA A 544 43.93 2.17 0.21
C ALA A 544 44.71 1.02 -0.44
N GLY A 545 44.79 0.96 -1.78
CA GLY A 545 45.47 -0.10 -2.51
C GLY A 545 44.83 -1.48 -2.36
N ARG A 546 43.59 -1.55 -1.85
CA ARG A 546 42.83 -2.77 -1.59
C ARG A 546 41.61 -2.86 -2.49
N ARG A 547 41.15 -4.08 -2.74
CA ARG A 547 39.93 -4.37 -3.49
C ARG A 547 38.98 -5.22 -2.66
N TYR A 548 37.69 -5.00 -2.84
CA TYR A 548 36.62 -5.82 -2.30
C TYR A 548 35.59 -6.07 -3.39
N LYS A 549 35.24 -7.33 -3.63
CA LYS A 549 34.41 -7.76 -4.76
C LYS A 549 34.89 -7.18 -6.11
N ASP A 550 36.20 -7.14 -6.33
CA ASP A 550 36.87 -6.51 -7.49
C ASP A 550 36.71 -4.98 -7.63
N SER A 551 35.96 -4.34 -6.73
CA SER A 551 35.84 -2.88 -6.63
C SER A 551 36.96 -2.31 -5.76
N LYS A 552 37.47 -1.14 -6.12
CA LYS A 552 38.60 -0.51 -5.41
C LYS A 552 38.11 0.16 -4.14
N MET A 553 38.80 -0.10 -3.03
CA MET A 553 38.45 0.45 -1.72
C MET A 553 39.21 1.74 -1.42
N TYR A 554 38.50 2.67 -0.80
CA TYR A 554 39.02 3.95 -0.32
C TYR A 554 38.83 4.05 1.18
N ARG A 555 39.68 4.82 1.84
CA ARG A 555 39.61 5.06 3.29
C ARG A 555 39.37 6.54 3.57
N ALA A 556 38.40 6.84 4.42
CA ALA A 556 38.11 8.20 4.87
C ALA A 556 39.30 8.76 5.66
N ILE A 557 39.74 9.99 5.35
CA ILE A 557 40.88 10.63 6.03
C ILE A 557 40.45 11.59 7.14
N LYS A 558 39.17 11.96 7.20
CA LYS A 558 38.55 12.78 8.24
C LYS A 558 37.07 12.42 8.39
N ASP A 559 36.45 12.85 9.49
CA ASP A 559 35.01 12.73 9.68
C ASP A 559 34.24 13.58 8.65
N VAL A 560 33.12 13.05 8.17
CA VAL A 560 32.20 13.70 7.23
C VAL A 560 30.79 13.48 7.75
N GLU A 561 30.41 14.28 8.76
CA GLU A 561 29.17 14.11 9.53
C GLU A 561 27.92 14.12 8.65
N GLU A 562 27.89 14.97 7.63
CA GLU A 562 26.79 15.08 6.66
C GLU A 562 26.47 13.77 5.92
N PHE A 563 27.44 12.87 5.78
CA PHE A 563 27.26 11.57 5.16
C PHE A 563 27.29 10.44 6.18
N GLY A 564 27.49 10.74 7.47
CA GLY A 564 27.65 9.74 8.52
C GLY A 564 28.92 8.91 8.35
N ILE A 565 29.98 9.46 7.74
CA ILE A 565 31.29 8.80 7.59
C ILE A 565 32.21 9.27 8.72
N LYS A 566 32.91 8.33 9.36
CA LYS A 566 33.98 8.63 10.32
C LYS A 566 35.35 8.40 9.70
N GLN A 567 36.35 9.07 10.24
CA GLN A 567 37.75 8.88 9.90
C GLN A 567 38.12 7.39 10.00
N ASP A 568 38.90 6.93 9.02
CA ASP A 568 39.34 5.55 8.84
C ASP A 568 38.28 4.52 8.43
N ASP A 569 37.04 4.94 8.19
CA ASP A 569 36.04 4.08 7.57
C ASP A 569 36.40 3.70 6.13
N TRP A 570 35.85 2.58 5.69
CA TRP A 570 36.10 1.99 4.38
C TRP A 570 34.93 2.26 3.43
N LEU A 571 35.23 2.68 2.20
CA LEU A 571 34.24 3.00 1.18
C LEU A 571 34.54 2.24 -0.11
N TYR A 572 33.50 1.72 -0.75
CA TYR A 572 33.60 1.21 -2.12
C TYR A 572 32.26 1.32 -2.87
N LEU A 573 32.33 1.36 -4.20
CA LEU A 573 31.16 1.34 -5.07
C LEU A 573 30.60 -0.09 -5.14
N ASP A 574 29.30 -0.25 -4.89
CA ASP A 574 28.64 -1.56 -5.01
C ASP A 574 28.87 -2.18 -6.39
N LYS A 575 29.25 -3.46 -6.41
CA LYS A 575 29.60 -4.16 -7.65
C LYS A 575 28.37 -4.50 -8.49
N MET A 576 27.25 -4.82 -7.83
CA MET A 576 26.10 -5.42 -8.50
C MET A 576 25.20 -4.37 -9.15
N HIS A 577 24.86 -3.33 -8.41
CA HIS A 577 23.93 -2.29 -8.84
C HIS A 577 24.66 -1.06 -9.36
N LYS A 578 25.88 -0.80 -8.86
CA LYS A 578 26.77 0.30 -9.31
C LYS A 578 26.17 1.70 -9.17
N ASP A 579 25.19 1.84 -8.29
CA ASP A 579 24.37 3.05 -8.10
C ASP A 579 24.39 3.57 -6.64
N HIS A 580 25.16 2.94 -5.74
CA HIS A 580 25.39 3.40 -4.36
C HIS A 580 26.80 3.02 -3.85
N ILE A 581 27.25 3.75 -2.83
CA ILE A 581 28.53 3.55 -2.14
C ILE A 581 28.23 2.92 -0.78
N GLU A 582 28.87 1.79 -0.48
CA GLU A 582 28.79 1.19 0.85
C GLU A 582 29.93 1.68 1.73
N VAL A 583 29.60 2.06 2.97
CA VAL A 583 30.55 2.56 3.97
C VAL A 583 30.59 1.60 5.15
N PHE A 584 31.76 1.06 5.44
CA PHE A 584 32.01 0.16 6.56
C PHE A 584 32.81 0.86 7.65
N THR A 585 32.58 0.44 8.89
CA THR A 585 33.35 0.92 10.04
C THR A 585 34.85 0.66 9.85
N LYS A 586 35.72 1.41 10.51
CA LYS A 586 37.19 1.21 10.47
C LYS A 586 37.68 -0.24 10.62
N SER A 587 36.93 -1.09 11.35
CA SER A 587 37.24 -2.51 11.53
C SER A 587 36.95 -3.36 10.27
N GLY A 588 36.19 -2.81 9.32
CA GLY A 588 35.70 -3.48 8.12
C GLY A 588 34.54 -4.46 8.40
N LYS A 589 34.08 -4.57 9.65
CA LYS A 589 33.11 -5.60 10.08
C LYS A 589 31.66 -5.16 9.94
N ASP A 590 31.37 -3.90 10.24
CA ASP A 590 29.99 -3.42 10.31
C ASP A 590 29.72 -2.41 9.21
N LEU A 591 28.56 -2.54 8.57
CA LEU A 591 28.05 -1.52 7.66
C LEU A 591 27.64 -0.29 8.47
N ARG A 592 28.34 0.82 8.24
CA ARG A 592 28.02 2.11 8.86
C ARG A 592 26.84 2.76 8.17
N THR A 593 26.94 2.93 6.86
CA THR A 593 25.93 3.60 6.03
C THR A 593 26.04 3.16 4.57
N ILE A 594 25.02 3.48 3.78
CA ILE A 594 25.00 3.32 2.33
C ILE A 594 24.60 4.68 1.75
N LEU A 595 25.33 5.16 0.76
CA LEU A 595 25.14 6.47 0.17
C LEU A 595 24.72 6.35 -1.29
N ASN A 596 23.63 7.00 -1.66
CA ASN A 596 23.22 7.16 -3.05
C ASN A 596 24.17 8.13 -3.77
N MET A 597 24.16 8.11 -5.10
CA MET A 597 25.09 8.93 -5.92
C MET A 597 24.83 10.44 -5.82
N ASP A 598 23.64 10.83 -5.34
CA ASP A 598 23.27 12.21 -5.04
C ASP A 598 23.74 12.70 -3.66
N GLY A 599 24.26 11.82 -2.79
CA GLY A 599 24.72 12.16 -1.44
C GLY A 599 23.76 11.78 -0.31
N THR A 600 22.55 11.30 -0.64
CA THR A 600 21.57 10.89 0.38
C THR A 600 21.91 9.52 0.97
N GLN A 601 21.54 9.29 2.24
CA GLN A 601 21.70 7.98 2.86
C GLN A 601 20.58 7.04 2.42
N ASN A 602 20.95 5.86 1.93
CA ASN A 602 20.04 4.80 1.55
C ASN A 602 19.60 3.99 2.78
N LEU A 603 18.74 4.61 3.59
CA LEU A 603 18.25 4.05 4.85
C LEU A 603 17.51 2.71 4.64
N ASN A 604 16.80 2.56 3.52
CA ASN A 604 16.10 1.31 3.15
C ASN A 604 17.07 0.12 3.07
N LYS A 605 18.22 0.30 2.44
CA LYS A 605 19.21 -0.78 2.27
C LYS A 605 20.04 -1.04 3.53
N ILE A 606 20.26 -0.02 4.37
CA ILE A 606 20.88 -0.17 5.70
C ILE A 606 20.00 -1.04 6.60
N VAL A 607 18.67 -0.84 6.58
CA VAL A 607 17.72 -1.63 7.36
C VAL A 607 17.63 -3.07 6.85
N GLN A 608 17.58 -3.28 5.53
CA GLN A 608 17.63 -4.62 4.92
C GLN A 608 18.92 -5.38 5.30
N THR A 609 20.08 -4.70 5.30
CA THR A 609 21.37 -5.34 5.63
C THR A 609 21.52 -5.62 7.12
N ARG A 610 20.86 -4.84 8.00
CA ARG A 610 20.85 -5.05 9.46
C ARG A 610 19.79 -6.05 9.94
N GLY A 611 18.77 -6.33 9.11
CA GLY A 611 17.66 -7.25 9.41
C GLY A 611 17.99 -8.73 9.21
N THR A 612 19.02 -9.08 8.44
CA THR A 612 19.57 -10.43 8.32
C THR A 612 20.69 -10.65 9.34
N ARG A 613 20.40 -11.27 10.49
CA ARG A 613 21.45 -11.75 11.40
C ARG A 613 22.00 -13.09 10.91
N ASP A 614 23.18 -13.07 10.29
CA ASP A 614 24.20 -14.11 10.40
C ASP A 614 25.52 -13.67 9.71
N ILE A 615 26.40 -13.02 10.46
CA ILE A 615 27.84 -12.94 10.15
C ILE A 615 28.64 -13.16 11.45
N LEU A 616 28.55 -14.37 11.98
CA LEU A 616 29.52 -14.90 12.95
C LEU A 616 30.35 -16.07 12.41
N GLU A 617 30.35 -16.29 11.10
CA GLU A 617 31.33 -17.16 10.44
C GLU A 617 31.91 -16.43 9.23
N TRP A 618 32.96 -15.63 9.42
CA TRP A 618 34.07 -15.51 8.43
C TRP A 618 35.22 -14.55 8.80
N ILE A 619 35.65 -14.49 10.06
CA ILE A 619 37.04 -14.06 10.34
C ILE A 619 37.61 -14.93 11.46
N ARG A 620 38.27 -16.02 11.04
CA ARG A 620 39.58 -16.37 11.60
C ARG A 620 40.62 -15.54 10.86
#